data_AF-A0A645ILS0-F1
#
_entry.id   AF-A0A645ILS0-F1
#
_cell.length_a   1.000
_cell.length_b   1.000
_cell.length_c   1.000
_cell.angle_alpha   90.00
_cell.angle_beta   90.00
_cell.angle_gamma   90.00
#
_symmetry.space_group_name_H-M   'P 1'
#
loop_
_entity.id
_entity.type
_entity.pdbx_description
1 polymer ?
#
loop_
_entity_poly.entity_id
_entity_poly.type
_entity_poly.pdbx_seq_one_letter_code
_entity_poly.pdbx_strand_id
1 'polypeptide(L)'
;MLAAAREIADSCELEPGYLSEISLAARAWAAEWGHRLGCGALLLIDYGFPRHEYYHPQRGAGTLMCHYRHHAHADPFYLPGLQDVTVHVDFTAIIAAAHAAGLDLLGYASQGQFLLNCGMLDLLAAIPRDTPDYVRAASAAGKLLCRTKWANCSR
;
A
#
# COMPACT_ATOMS: atom_id res chain seq x y z
N MET A 1 15.24 -15.45 1.06
CA MET A 1 14.73 -15.29 -0.32
C MET A 1 14.04 -16.54 -0.84
N LEU A 2 14.73 -17.67 -1.03
CA LEU A 2 14.15 -18.89 -1.62
C LEU A 2 12.92 -19.43 -0.87
N ALA A 3 12.91 -19.36 0.47
CA ALA A 3 11.77 -19.80 1.28
C ALA A 3 10.50 -18.96 0.98
N ALA A 4 10.62 -17.63 0.94
CA ALA A 4 9.51 -16.74 0.60
C ALA A 4 9.02 -16.96 -0.84
N ALA A 5 9.93 -17.20 -1.79
CA ALA A 5 9.56 -17.49 -3.16
C ALA A 5 8.77 -18.81 -3.29
N ARG A 6 9.20 -19.87 -2.58
CA ARG A 6 8.47 -21.15 -2.52
C ARG A 6 7.09 -20.99 -1.89
N GLU A 7 7.03 -20.31 -0.74
CA GLU A 7 5.78 -19.99 -0.06
C GLU A 7 4.78 -19.29 -0.99
N ILE A 8 5.24 -18.31 -1.77
CA ILE A 8 4.39 -17.62 -2.75
C ILE A 8 3.97 -18.58 -3.87
N ALA A 9 4.91 -19.31 -4.47
CA ALA A 9 4.63 -20.25 -5.56
C ALA A 9 3.66 -21.38 -5.16
N ASP A 10 3.72 -21.84 -3.91
CA ASP A 10 2.80 -22.86 -3.38
C ASP A 10 1.39 -22.30 -3.13
N SER A 11 1.25 -20.98 -3.00
CA SER A 11 0.01 -20.28 -2.62
C SER A 11 -0.65 -19.48 -3.75
N CYS A 12 0.00 -19.37 -4.91
CA CYS A 12 -0.43 -18.52 -6.02
C CYS A 12 -0.23 -19.23 -7.36
N GLU A 13 -1.16 -19.02 -8.29
CA GLU A 13 -1.03 -19.48 -9.67
C GLU A 13 -0.14 -18.51 -10.46
N LEU A 14 1.10 -18.91 -10.72
CA LEU A 14 2.09 -18.10 -11.42
C LEU A 14 2.44 -18.74 -12.77
N GLU A 15 2.04 -18.09 -13.85
CA GLU A 15 2.37 -18.54 -15.21
C GLU A 15 3.88 -18.47 -15.52
N PRO A 16 4.41 -19.28 -16.43
CA PRO A 16 5.80 -19.17 -16.86
C PRO A 16 6.15 -17.76 -17.33
N GLY A 17 7.24 -17.21 -16.78
CA GLY A 17 7.67 -15.85 -17.06
C GLY A 17 7.06 -14.78 -16.15
N TYR A 18 6.26 -15.16 -15.14
CA TYR A 18 5.78 -14.24 -14.12
C TYR A 18 6.95 -13.56 -13.39
N LEU A 19 6.98 -12.23 -13.44
CA LEU A 19 7.95 -11.39 -12.76
C LEU A 19 7.23 -10.52 -11.74
N SER A 20 7.65 -10.59 -10.48
CA SER A 20 7.09 -9.76 -9.42
C SER A 20 8.07 -9.63 -8.26
N GLU A 21 7.75 -8.74 -7.33
CA GLU A 21 8.61 -8.39 -6.20
C GLU A 21 8.32 -9.25 -4.96
N ILE A 22 9.35 -9.44 -4.14
CA ILE A 22 9.25 -10.04 -2.81
C ILE A 22 9.89 -9.08 -1.81
N SER A 23 9.07 -8.35 -1.06
CA SER A 23 9.51 -7.31 -0.14
C SER A 23 10.08 -7.86 1.17
N LEU A 24 11.23 -8.54 1.10
CA LEU A 24 11.89 -9.17 2.26
C LEU A 24 12.24 -8.15 3.36
N ALA A 25 12.70 -6.96 2.97
CA ALA A 25 13.03 -5.89 3.92
C ALA A 25 11.78 -5.40 4.66
N ALA A 26 10.65 -5.25 3.96
CA ALA A 26 9.40 -4.81 4.58
C ALA A 26 8.85 -5.86 5.55
N ARG A 27 8.96 -7.15 5.22
CA ARG A 27 8.64 -8.26 6.15
C ARG A 27 9.50 -8.20 7.41
N ALA A 28 10.82 -8.04 7.25
CA ALA A 28 11.73 -7.93 8.39
C ALA A 28 11.43 -6.68 9.25
N TRP A 29 11.15 -5.55 8.61
CA TRP A 29 10.77 -4.31 9.29
C TRP A 29 9.46 -4.46 10.08
N ALA A 30 8.46 -5.15 9.52
CA ALA A 30 7.20 -5.41 10.20
C ALA A 30 7.38 -6.32 11.42
N ALA A 31 8.21 -7.37 11.30
CA ALA A 31 8.53 -8.27 12.41
C ALA A 31 9.29 -7.54 13.55
N GLU A 32 10.20 -6.63 13.22
CA GLU A 32 10.96 -5.85 14.20
C GLU A 32 10.07 -5.05 15.16
N TRP A 33 8.90 -4.60 14.70
CA TRP A 33 7.95 -3.91 15.57
C TRP A 33 7.36 -4.79 16.67
N GLY A 34 7.26 -6.11 16.47
CA GLY A 34 6.84 -7.04 17.52
C GLY A 34 7.77 -7.06 18.72
N HIS A 35 9.06 -6.76 18.51
CA HIS A 35 10.04 -6.67 19.59
C HIS A 35 10.12 -5.28 20.22
N ARG A 36 9.71 -4.23 19.50
CA ARG A 36 9.81 -2.84 19.96
C ARG A 36 8.55 -2.31 20.59
N LEU A 37 7.39 -2.73 20.10
CA LEU A 37 6.11 -2.21 20.55
C LEU A 37 5.71 -2.91 21.85
N GLY A 38 6.08 -2.30 22.99
CA GLY A 38 5.68 -2.81 24.30
C GLY A 38 4.19 -2.61 24.61
N CYS A 39 3.60 -1.49 24.15
CA CYS A 39 2.18 -1.18 24.30
C CYS A 39 1.76 -0.15 23.24
N GLY A 40 0.58 -0.32 22.65
CA GLY A 40 0.02 0.60 21.67
C GLY A 40 -0.43 -0.12 20.40
N ALA A 41 -0.46 0.61 19.29
CA ALA A 41 -0.85 0.09 17.98
C ALA A 41 0.06 0.67 16.88
N LEU A 42 0.24 -0.11 15.81
CA LEU A 42 0.92 0.31 14.59
C LEU A 42 -0.14 0.53 13.50
N LEU A 43 -0.29 1.76 13.02
CA LEU A 43 -1.15 2.09 11.88
C LEU A 43 -0.29 2.22 10.63
N LEU A 44 -0.47 1.29 9.69
CA LEU A 44 0.23 1.28 8.40
C LEU A 44 -0.73 1.75 7.30
N ILE A 45 -0.34 2.80 6.59
CA ILE A 45 -1.10 3.37 5.48
C ILE A 45 -0.18 3.38 4.27
N ASP A 46 -0.53 2.59 3.26
CA ASP A 46 0.24 2.53 2.01
C ASP A 46 -0.66 2.04 0.87
N TYR A 47 -0.16 2.12 -0.36
CA TYR A 47 -0.83 1.55 -1.53
C TYR A 47 -0.33 0.14 -1.80
N GLY A 48 -1.27 -0.80 -1.83
CA GLY A 48 -0.95 -2.21 -1.89
C GLY A 48 -2.18 -3.08 -1.92
N PHE A 49 -1.94 -4.38 -1.85
CA PHE A 49 -2.95 -5.41 -2.06
C PHE A 49 -2.76 -6.56 -1.07
N PRO A 50 -3.84 -7.31 -0.75
CA PRO A 50 -3.68 -8.64 -0.18
C PRO A 50 -3.01 -9.57 -1.21
N ARG A 51 -2.38 -10.66 -0.75
CA ARG A 51 -1.56 -11.55 -1.59
C ARG A 51 -2.24 -11.99 -2.89
N HIS A 52 -3.51 -12.38 -2.83
CA HIS A 52 -4.24 -12.88 -3.99
C HIS A 52 -4.46 -11.81 -5.08
N GLU A 53 -4.52 -10.54 -4.72
CA GLU A 53 -4.56 -9.40 -5.66
C GLU A 53 -3.15 -8.95 -6.06
N TYR A 54 -2.17 -9.07 -5.14
CA TYR A 54 -0.76 -8.75 -5.40
C TYR A 54 -0.12 -9.69 -6.43
N TYR A 55 -0.41 -10.99 -6.34
CA TYR A 55 0.08 -12.00 -7.28
C TYR A 55 -0.99 -12.47 -8.26
N HIS A 56 -1.97 -11.62 -8.57
CA HIS A 56 -3.02 -11.95 -9.54
C HIS A 56 -2.39 -12.31 -10.91
N PRO A 57 -2.94 -13.29 -11.67
CA PRO A 57 -2.36 -13.72 -12.96
C PRO A 57 -2.15 -12.59 -13.97
N GLN A 58 -3.04 -11.59 -13.99
CA GLN A 58 -2.93 -10.41 -14.86
C GLN A 58 -1.81 -9.43 -14.47
N ARG A 59 -1.16 -9.64 -13.32
CA ARG A 59 -0.07 -8.79 -12.80
C ARG A 59 1.31 -9.45 -12.98
N GLY A 60 1.50 -10.14 -14.09
CA GLY A 60 2.75 -10.87 -14.40
C GLY A 60 4.00 -10.02 -14.60
N ALA A 61 3.89 -8.69 -14.56
CA ALA A 61 5.02 -7.75 -14.59
C ALA A 61 5.27 -7.04 -13.25
N GLY A 62 4.57 -7.44 -12.18
CA GLY A 62 4.76 -6.90 -10.85
C GLY A 62 4.16 -5.51 -10.65
N THR A 63 4.78 -4.74 -9.75
CA THR A 63 4.28 -3.43 -9.30
C THR A 63 5.37 -2.36 -9.22
N LEU A 64 6.61 -2.69 -9.58
CA LEU A 64 7.70 -1.73 -9.64
C LEU A 64 7.34 -0.56 -10.54
N MET A 65 7.44 0.64 -9.99
CA MET A 65 7.21 1.89 -10.70
C MET A 65 8.28 2.89 -10.29
N CYS A 66 8.80 3.59 -11.29
CA CYS A 66 9.74 4.68 -11.11
C CYS A 66 9.04 6.00 -11.40
N HIS A 67 9.38 7.04 -10.64
CA HIS A 67 8.83 8.38 -10.85
C HIS A 67 9.97 9.40 -10.99
N TYR A 68 9.97 10.11 -12.11
CA TYR A 68 10.89 11.21 -12.37
C TYR A 68 10.12 12.43 -12.88
N ARG A 69 10.19 13.55 -12.14
CA ARG A 69 9.53 14.82 -12.49
C ARG A 69 8.05 14.66 -12.89
N HIS A 70 7.29 13.92 -12.08
CA HIS A 70 5.86 13.60 -12.29
C HIS A 70 5.56 12.65 -13.47
N HIS A 71 6.56 12.01 -14.07
CA HIS A 71 6.37 10.96 -15.06
C HIS A 71 6.64 9.58 -14.45
N ALA A 72 5.70 8.66 -14.66
CA ALA A 72 5.80 7.28 -14.20
C ALA A 72 6.36 6.38 -15.33
N HIS A 73 7.30 5.50 -15.02
CA HIS A 73 7.85 4.50 -15.96
C HIS A 73 8.41 3.29 -15.22
N ALA A 74 8.75 2.21 -15.95
CA ALA A 74 9.17 0.94 -15.35
C ALA A 74 10.70 0.71 -15.30
N ASP A 75 11.51 1.70 -15.70
CA ASP A 75 12.98 1.54 -15.83
C ASP A 75 13.74 2.06 -14.58
N PRO A 76 14.20 1.18 -13.67
CA PRO A 76 14.93 1.59 -12.48
C PRO A 76 16.36 2.08 -12.79
N PHE A 77 16.88 1.84 -13.99
CA PHE A 77 18.22 2.26 -14.39
C PHE A 77 18.27 3.64 -15.05
N TYR A 78 17.11 4.27 -15.27
CA TYR A 78 17.03 5.63 -15.75
C TYR A 78 17.50 6.62 -14.67
N LEU A 79 18.66 7.26 -14.88
CA LEU A 79 19.21 8.28 -13.97
C LEU A 79 19.27 7.84 -12.48
N PRO A 80 20.07 6.82 -12.12
CA PRO A 80 20.11 6.29 -10.75
C PRO A 80 20.42 7.36 -9.71
N GLY A 81 19.63 7.37 -8.63
CA GLY A 81 19.72 8.36 -7.55
C GLY A 81 18.98 9.68 -7.82
N LEU A 82 18.42 9.87 -9.03
CA LEU A 82 17.63 11.06 -9.39
C LEU A 82 16.14 10.79 -9.57
N GLN A 83 15.71 9.54 -9.42
CA GLN A 83 14.32 9.12 -9.52
C GLN A 83 13.89 8.37 -8.26
N ASP A 84 12.59 8.39 -7.99
CA ASP A 84 11.99 7.52 -6.98
C ASP A 84 11.71 6.14 -7.56
N VAL A 85 11.84 5.09 -6.75
CA VAL A 85 11.58 3.70 -7.12
C VAL A 85 10.74 3.05 -6.04
N THR A 86 9.52 2.67 -6.41
CA THR A 86 8.53 2.15 -5.46
C THR A 86 7.92 0.84 -5.95
N VAL A 87 7.40 0.08 -5.01
CA VAL A 87 6.62 -1.14 -5.25
C VAL A 87 5.36 -1.05 -4.41
N HIS A 88 4.30 -1.74 -4.80
CA HIS A 88 3.13 -1.84 -3.94
C HIS A 88 3.44 -2.70 -2.71
N VAL A 89 2.64 -2.56 -1.66
CA VAL A 89 2.76 -3.39 -0.45
C VAL A 89 1.96 -4.69 -0.60
N ASP A 90 2.61 -5.84 -0.39
CA ASP A 90 1.92 -7.10 -0.08
C ASP A 90 1.50 -7.07 1.40
N PHE A 91 0.27 -6.67 1.68
CA PHE A 91 -0.23 -6.54 3.05
C PHE A 91 -0.34 -7.88 3.77
N THR A 92 -0.58 -8.97 3.04
CA THR A 92 -0.61 -10.31 3.63
C THR A 92 0.78 -10.68 4.17
N ALA A 93 1.85 -10.37 3.44
CA ALA A 93 3.20 -10.59 3.90
C ALA A 93 3.58 -9.73 5.12
N ILE A 94 3.17 -8.46 5.16
CA ILE A 94 3.39 -7.57 6.30
C ILE A 94 2.69 -8.11 7.55
N ILE A 95 1.41 -8.44 7.42
CA ILE A 95 0.59 -8.94 8.54
C ILE A 95 1.16 -10.27 9.04
N ALA A 96 1.50 -11.19 8.14
CA ALA A 96 2.06 -12.49 8.53
C ALA A 96 3.39 -12.34 9.30
N ALA A 97 4.27 -11.43 8.86
CA ALA A 97 5.54 -11.19 9.52
C ALA A 97 5.38 -10.51 10.90
N ALA A 98 4.50 -9.52 11.01
CA ALA A 98 4.18 -8.88 12.28
C ALA A 98 3.52 -9.86 13.27
N HIS A 99 2.58 -10.67 12.79
CA HIS A 99 1.89 -11.67 13.61
C HIS A 99 2.83 -12.76 14.12
N ALA A 100 3.74 -13.24 13.29
CA ALA A 100 4.77 -14.18 13.72
C ALA A 100 5.71 -13.60 14.80
N ALA A 101 5.82 -12.27 14.90
CA ALA A 101 6.59 -11.58 15.92
C ALA A 101 5.77 -11.17 17.17
N GLY A 102 4.51 -11.60 17.27
CA GLY A 102 3.66 -11.40 18.44
C GLY A 102 2.75 -10.17 18.40
N LEU A 103 2.59 -9.52 17.23
CA LEU A 103 1.60 -8.45 17.05
C LEU A 103 0.25 -9.00 16.58
N ASP A 104 -0.84 -8.49 17.16
CA ASP A 104 -2.19 -8.82 16.70
C ASP A 104 -2.64 -7.91 15.56
N LEU A 105 -3.37 -8.48 14.60
CA LEU A 105 -4.06 -7.70 13.58
C LEU A 105 -5.33 -7.08 14.15
N LEU A 106 -5.31 -5.77 14.40
CA LEU A 106 -6.49 -5.04 14.86
C LEU A 106 -7.51 -4.75 13.74
N GLY A 107 -7.04 -4.62 12.50
CA GLY A 107 -7.91 -4.39 11.35
C GLY A 107 -7.16 -4.19 10.05
N TYR A 108 -7.84 -4.50 8.95
CA TYR A 108 -7.39 -4.25 7.58
C TYR A 108 -8.57 -3.66 6.79
N ALA A 109 -8.36 -2.49 6.20
CA ALA A 109 -9.39 -1.78 5.46
C ALA A 109 -8.78 -0.91 4.37
N SER A 110 -9.55 -0.63 3.31
CA SER A 110 -9.17 0.43 2.37
C SER A 110 -9.14 1.79 3.08
N GLN A 111 -8.27 2.69 2.63
CA GLN A 111 -8.15 4.06 3.17
C GLN A 111 -9.52 4.76 3.26
N GLY A 112 -10.33 4.67 2.21
CA GLY A 112 -11.66 5.30 2.19
C GLY A 112 -12.56 4.79 3.33
N GLN A 113 -12.61 3.48 3.55
CA GLN A 113 -13.40 2.89 4.65
C GLN A 113 -12.84 3.29 6.02
N PHE A 114 -11.53 3.26 6.20
CA PHE A 114 -10.88 3.66 7.45
C PHE A 114 -11.24 5.12 7.80
N LEU A 115 -11.09 6.04 6.85
CA LEU A 115 -11.37 7.46 7.04
C LEU A 115 -12.85 7.75 7.31
N LEU A 116 -13.76 7.03 6.65
CA LEU A 116 -15.20 7.12 6.94
C LEU A 116 -15.50 6.65 8.36
N ASN A 117 -14.91 5.53 8.79
CA ASN A 117 -15.09 5.00 10.15
C ASN A 117 -14.50 5.94 11.22
N CYS A 118 -13.48 6.73 10.88
CA CYS A 118 -12.91 7.76 11.77
C CYS A 118 -13.70 9.09 11.79
N GLY A 119 -14.89 9.17 11.18
CA GLY A 119 -15.74 10.36 11.25
C GLY A 119 -15.36 11.48 10.28
N MET A 120 -14.69 11.17 9.17
CA MET A 120 -14.29 12.18 8.18
C MET A 120 -15.47 13.05 7.68
N LEU A 121 -16.67 12.46 7.53
CA LEU A 121 -17.84 13.21 7.07
C LEU A 121 -18.36 14.18 8.13
N ASP A 122 -18.24 13.82 9.41
CA ASP A 122 -18.61 14.70 10.52
C ASP A 122 -17.66 15.90 10.60
N LEU A 123 -16.36 15.66 10.42
CA LEU A 123 -15.35 16.72 10.32
C LEU A 123 -15.62 17.66 9.15
N LEU A 124 -16.02 17.13 7.98
CA LEU A 124 -16.39 17.94 6.84
C LEU A 124 -17.68 18.75 7.09
N ALA A 125 -18.67 18.15 7.77
CA ALA A 125 -19.93 18.79 8.10
C ALA A 125 -19.79 19.93 9.14
N ALA A 126 -18.76 19.87 9.98
CA ALA A 126 -18.44 20.94 10.94
C ALA A 126 -17.91 22.23 10.26
N ILE A 127 -17.49 22.16 9.00
CA ILE A 127 -17.02 23.33 8.25
C ILE A 127 -18.25 24.04 7.63
N PRO A 128 -18.43 25.36 7.86
CA PRO A 128 -19.55 26.10 7.28
C PRO A 128 -19.60 25.97 5.76
N ARG A 129 -20.78 25.59 5.24
CA ARG A 129 -21.01 25.47 3.80
C ARG A 129 -20.78 26.79 3.08
N ASP A 130 -20.50 26.70 1.78
CA ASP A 130 -20.27 27.83 0.87
C ASP A 130 -19.05 28.72 1.25
N THR A 131 -18.18 28.23 2.13
CA THR A 131 -16.88 28.84 2.40
C THR A 131 -15.79 28.27 1.49
N PRO A 132 -14.73 29.03 1.19
CA PRO A 132 -13.56 28.52 0.48
C PRO A 132 -12.94 27.29 1.19
N ASP A 133 -13.00 27.26 2.52
CA ASP A 133 -12.45 26.18 3.33
C ASP A 133 -13.24 24.88 3.13
N TYR A 134 -14.57 24.97 3.12
CA TYR A 134 -15.44 23.84 2.80
C TYR A 134 -15.16 23.29 1.40
N VAL A 135 -15.03 24.16 0.38
CA VAL A 135 -14.75 23.74 -1.00
C VAL A 135 -13.41 22.98 -1.09
N ARG A 136 -12.37 23.48 -0.43
CA ARG A 136 -11.06 22.80 -0.40
C ARG A 136 -11.13 21.47 0.34
N ALA A 137 -11.77 21.43 1.50
CA ALA A 137 -11.93 20.22 2.30
C ALA A 137 -12.75 19.15 1.57
N ALA A 138 -13.87 19.53 0.95
CA ALA A 138 -14.70 18.62 0.16
C ALA A 138 -13.94 18.03 -1.04
N SER A 139 -13.12 18.84 -1.73
CA SER A 139 -12.27 18.37 -2.82
C SER A 139 -11.21 17.38 -2.33
N ALA A 140 -10.57 17.66 -1.19
CA ALA A 140 -9.58 16.77 -0.58
C ALA A 140 -10.20 15.45 -0.09
N ALA A 141 -11.34 15.50 0.59
CA ALA A 141 -12.10 14.33 1.01
C ALA A 141 -12.51 13.48 -0.20
N GLY A 142 -13.00 14.12 -1.27
CA GLY A 142 -13.30 13.44 -2.53
C GLY A 142 -12.09 12.75 -3.16
N LYS A 143 -10.86 13.29 -3.00
CA LYS A 143 -9.64 12.59 -3.42
C LYS A 143 -9.32 11.43 -2.50
N LEU A 144 -9.33 11.62 -1.18
CA LEU A 144 -8.94 10.61 -0.19
C LEU A 144 -9.87 9.38 -0.19
N LEU A 145 -11.16 9.58 -0.46
CA LEU A 145 -12.16 8.52 -0.50
C LEU A 145 -12.26 7.80 -1.85
N CYS A 146 -11.84 8.44 -2.94
CA CYS A 146 -12.00 7.89 -4.28
C CYS A 146 -10.93 6.82 -4.59
N ARG A 147 -11.37 5.57 -4.77
CA ARG A 147 -10.51 4.43 -5.17
C ARG A 147 -9.72 4.66 -6.47
N THR A 148 -10.25 5.44 -7.40
CA THR A 148 -9.68 5.59 -8.76
C THR A 148 -8.70 6.75 -8.91
N LYS A 149 -8.67 7.74 -7.99
CA LYS A 149 -7.82 8.93 -8.17
C LYS A 149 -6.34 8.72 -7.82
N TRP A 150 -6.02 7.69 -7.04
CA TRP A 150 -4.64 7.35 -6.66
C TRP A 150 -4.00 6.33 -7.59
N ALA A 151 -4.79 5.60 -8.38
CA ALA A 151 -4.30 4.59 -9.33
C ALA A 151 -3.90 5.15 -10.70
N ASN A 152 -4.44 6.33 -11.10
CA ASN A 152 -4.26 6.91 -12.43
C ASN A 152 -3.68 8.33 -12.38
N CYS A 153 -2.53 8.50 -11.71
CA CYS A 153 -1.74 9.73 -11.86
C CYS A 153 -0.72 9.56 -12.99
N SER A 154 -1.21 9.29 -14.20
CA SER A 154 -0.45 9.37 -15.44
C SER A 154 -1.21 10.27 -16.42
N ARG A 155 -0.76 11.51 -16.54
CA ARG A 155 -0.91 12.32 -17.75
C ARG A 155 0.47 12.70 -18.23
#